data_AF-A0A3M1B6Y6-F1
#
_entry.id   AF-A0A3M1B6Y6-F1
#
_cell.length_a   1.000
_cell.length_b   1.000
_cell.length_c   1.000
_cell.angle_alpha   90.00
_cell.angle_beta   90.00
_cell.angle_gamma   90.00
#
_symmetry.space_group_name_H-M   'P 1'
#
loop_
_entity.id
_entity.type
_entity.pdbx_description
1 polymer ?
#
loop_
_entity_poly.entity_id
_entity_poly.type
_entity_poly.pdbx_seq_one_letter_code
_entity_poly.pdbx_strand_id
1 'polypeptide(L)'
;MKRRVVITGLGVVTPLGHQVDVYWKGLLEGANAVDTLQNFSPERLLVRFGAEIRGFNPLDYFSKSEANRMDRVSHFAVVAAMSAIEDSGLELEKMVGFRNRIIHRYWEVDLEEVYRIFKERIEDFKRFEREIIRFIERLPD
;
A
#
# COMPACT_ATOMS: atom_id res chain seq x y z
N MET A 1 14.25 7.34 32.44
CA MET A 1 13.81 8.28 31.38
C MET A 1 13.27 7.49 30.19
N LYS A 2 12.11 7.89 29.64
CA LYS A 2 11.63 7.35 28.35
C LYS A 2 12.41 8.02 27.20
N ARG A 3 12.80 7.23 26.18
CA ARG A 3 13.47 7.76 24.99
C ARG A 3 12.42 8.33 24.03
N ARG A 4 12.74 9.46 23.38
CA ARG A 4 11.93 10.00 22.27
C ARG A 4 12.17 9.14 21.04
N VAL A 5 11.10 8.88 20.30
CA VAL A 5 11.12 8.17 19.03
C VAL A 5 10.62 9.12 17.96
N VAL A 6 11.28 9.13 16.82
CA VAL A 6 10.94 9.96 15.66
C VAL A 6 10.90 9.07 14.42
N ILE A 7 10.14 9.51 13.41
CA ILE A 7 10.14 8.91 12.08
C ILE A 7 11.09 9.75 11.24
N THR A 8 12.09 9.12 10.63
CA THR A 8 13.10 9.82 9.83
C THR A 8 12.98 9.55 8.34
N GLY A 9 12.32 8.47 7.94
CA GLY A 9 12.06 8.16 6.54
C GLY A 9 10.79 7.36 6.36
N LEU A 10 10.20 7.49 5.17
CA LEU A 10 8.97 6.85 4.75
C LEU A 10 9.18 6.17 3.40
N GLY A 11 8.45 5.08 3.18
CA GLY A 11 8.47 4.37 1.91
C GLY A 11 7.15 3.65 1.71
N VAL A 12 6.68 3.63 0.46
CA VAL A 12 5.34 3.18 0.13
C VAL A 12 5.34 2.41 -1.18
N VAL A 13 4.53 1.36 -1.26
CA VAL A 13 4.15 0.71 -2.52
C VAL A 13 2.64 0.55 -2.48
N THR A 14 1.92 1.40 -3.20
CA THR A 14 0.46 1.49 -3.14
C THR A 14 -0.14 1.58 -4.55
N PRO A 15 -1.44 1.30 -4.70
CA PRO A 15 -2.13 1.48 -5.98
C PRO A 15 -2.14 2.95 -6.47
N LEU A 16 -1.94 3.91 -5.55
CA LEU A 16 -1.85 5.34 -5.83
C LEU A 16 -0.42 5.81 -6.13
N GLY A 17 0.58 4.92 -6.10
CA GLY A 17 1.97 5.25 -6.38
C GLY A 17 2.96 4.54 -5.45
N HIS A 18 4.22 4.49 -5.90
CA HIS A 18 5.33 3.85 -5.19
C HIS A 18 6.35 4.87 -4.65
N GLN A 19 6.01 6.15 -4.67
CA GLN A 19 6.80 7.25 -4.11
C GLN A 19 5.94 8.02 -3.12
N VAL A 20 6.53 8.46 -2.00
CA VAL A 20 5.80 9.10 -0.90
C VAL A 20 5.08 10.36 -1.37
N ASP A 21 5.74 11.22 -2.15
CA ASP A 21 5.15 12.47 -2.65
C ASP A 21 3.98 12.23 -3.60
N VAL A 22 4.13 11.24 -4.50
CA VAL A 22 3.06 10.86 -5.45
C VAL A 22 1.85 10.31 -4.71
N TYR A 23 2.09 9.37 -3.78
CA TYR A 23 1.06 8.80 -2.93
C TYR A 23 0.33 9.88 -2.11
N TRP A 24 1.09 10.75 -1.44
CA TRP A 24 0.54 11.80 -0.59
C TRP A 24 -0.27 12.82 -1.39
N LYS A 25 0.25 13.26 -2.52
CA LYS A 25 -0.48 14.15 -3.44
C LYS A 25 -1.79 13.50 -3.91
N GLY A 26 -1.74 12.24 -4.32
CA GLY A 26 -2.93 11.50 -4.75
C GLY A 26 -4.01 11.42 -3.66
N LEU A 27 -3.62 11.20 -2.41
CA LEU A 27 -4.56 11.22 -1.28
C LEU A 27 -5.22 12.59 -1.11
N LEU A 28 -4.43 13.67 -1.13
CA LEU A 28 -4.95 15.04 -0.95
C LEU A 28 -5.88 15.46 -2.10
N GLU A 29 -5.63 14.97 -3.31
CA GLU A 29 -6.44 15.23 -4.50
C GLU A 29 -7.69 14.32 -4.57
N GLY A 30 -7.84 13.36 -3.66
CA GLY A 30 -8.94 12.39 -3.69
C GLY A 30 -8.86 11.45 -4.89
N ALA A 31 -7.65 11.15 -5.36
CA ALA A 31 -7.43 10.23 -6.48
C ALA A 31 -7.96 8.83 -6.16
N ASN A 32 -8.55 8.18 -7.15
CA ASN A 32 -9.09 6.84 -7.05
C ASN A 32 -8.20 5.85 -7.83
N ALA A 33 -7.73 4.80 -7.17
CA ALA A 33 -6.95 3.73 -7.79
C ALA A 33 -7.76 2.44 -8.03
N VAL A 34 -9.03 2.41 -7.64
CA VAL A 34 -9.92 1.27 -7.89
C VAL A 34 -10.38 1.29 -9.34
N ASP A 35 -10.24 0.16 -10.01
CA ASP A 35 -10.58 -0.01 -11.42
C ASP A 35 -10.81 -1.51 -11.70
N THR A 36 -11.23 -1.87 -12.92
CA THR A 36 -11.31 -3.28 -13.35
C THR A 36 -9.95 -3.95 -13.20
N LEU A 37 -9.95 -5.19 -12.71
CA LEU A 37 -8.74 -5.99 -12.52
C LEU A 37 -8.11 -6.30 -13.89
N GLN A 38 -6.80 -6.04 -14.01
CA GLN A 38 -6.05 -6.22 -15.26
C GLN A 38 -4.86 -7.16 -15.11
N ASN A 39 -4.40 -7.46 -13.89
CA ASN A 39 -3.26 -8.37 -13.68
C ASN A 39 -3.60 -9.84 -14.04
N PHE A 40 -4.88 -10.20 -14.09
CA PHE A 40 -5.38 -11.51 -14.47
C PHE A 40 -6.82 -11.39 -15.00
N SER A 41 -7.33 -12.40 -15.69
CA SER A 41 -8.72 -12.38 -16.19
C SER A 41 -9.73 -12.49 -15.04
N PRO A 42 -10.59 -11.49 -14.82
CA PRO A 42 -11.55 -11.50 -13.72
C PRO A 42 -12.90 -12.13 -14.12
N GLU A 43 -13.07 -12.66 -15.34
CA GLU A 43 -14.37 -13.11 -15.87
C GLU A 43 -15.13 -14.08 -14.96
N ARG A 44 -14.39 -14.92 -14.22
CA ARG A 44 -14.97 -15.94 -13.31
C ARG A 44 -15.16 -15.43 -11.88
N LEU A 45 -14.80 -14.19 -11.59
CA LEU A 45 -14.96 -13.60 -10.28
C LEU A 45 -16.32 -12.89 -10.17
N LEU A 46 -16.91 -12.98 -8.98
CA LEU A 46 -18.09 -12.19 -8.61
C LEU A 46 -17.75 -10.69 -8.47
N VAL A 47 -16.53 -10.38 -8.06
CA VAL A 47 -16.01 -9.01 -7.95
C VAL A 47 -14.84 -8.87 -8.93
N ARG A 48 -14.98 -7.97 -9.90
CA ARG A 48 -14.05 -7.84 -11.03
C ARG A 48 -13.21 -6.56 -10.99
N PHE A 49 -13.27 -5.83 -9.90
CA PHE A 49 -12.55 -4.58 -9.69
C PHE A 49 -11.73 -4.63 -8.41
N GLY A 50 -10.72 -3.77 -8.34
CA GLY A 50 -9.85 -3.63 -7.19
C GLY A 50 -8.81 -2.54 -7.39
N ALA A 51 -8.08 -2.22 -6.34
CA ALA A 51 -6.96 -1.29 -6.40
C ALA A 51 -5.65 -2.08 -6.61
N GLU A 52 -5.27 -2.28 -7.86
CA GLU A 52 -4.07 -3.04 -8.21
C GLU A 52 -2.80 -2.20 -8.09
N ILE A 53 -1.71 -2.81 -7.62
CA ILE A 53 -0.36 -2.25 -7.80
C ILE A 53 0.01 -2.37 -9.28
N ARG A 54 0.01 -1.25 -9.99
CA ARG A 54 0.29 -1.15 -11.44
C ARG A 54 1.73 -0.69 -11.69
N GLY A 55 2.33 -1.15 -12.78
CA GLY A 55 3.68 -0.73 -13.19
C GLY A 55 4.80 -1.16 -12.25
N PHE A 56 4.55 -2.14 -11.37
CA PHE A 56 5.59 -2.72 -10.52
C PHE A 56 6.23 -3.92 -11.20
N ASN A 57 7.55 -3.88 -11.39
CA ASN A 57 8.33 -5.01 -11.86
C ASN A 57 9.41 -5.38 -10.81
N PRO A 58 9.37 -6.58 -10.21
CA PRO A 58 10.35 -6.97 -9.19
C PRO A 58 11.79 -7.03 -9.71
N LEU A 59 11.98 -7.21 -11.03
CA LEU A 59 13.31 -7.27 -11.64
C LEU A 59 14.01 -5.91 -11.72
N ASP A 60 13.30 -4.82 -11.44
CA ASP A 60 13.91 -3.49 -11.32
C ASP A 60 14.66 -3.33 -9.99
N TYR A 61 14.40 -4.21 -9.00
CA TYR A 61 14.91 -4.11 -7.64
C TYR A 61 15.70 -5.35 -7.20
N PHE A 62 15.38 -6.51 -7.73
CA PHE A 62 15.91 -7.80 -7.29
C PHE A 62 16.48 -8.57 -8.47
N SER A 63 17.51 -9.38 -8.22
CA SER A 63 17.91 -10.40 -9.19
C SER A 63 16.76 -11.39 -9.41
N LYS A 64 16.75 -12.05 -10.57
CA LYS A 64 15.74 -13.09 -10.88
C LYS A 64 15.66 -14.18 -9.80
N SER A 65 16.78 -14.55 -9.20
CA SER A 65 16.81 -15.55 -8.13
C SER A 65 16.19 -15.05 -6.83
N GLU A 66 16.36 -13.77 -6.48
CA GLU A 66 15.76 -13.17 -5.28
C GLU A 66 14.26 -12.95 -5.50
N ALA A 67 13.89 -12.38 -6.66
CA ALA A 67 12.49 -12.18 -7.03
C ALA A 67 11.69 -13.48 -6.97
N ASN A 68 12.22 -14.59 -7.49
CA ASN A 68 11.53 -15.89 -7.47
C ASN A 68 11.39 -16.53 -6.08
N ARG A 69 12.19 -16.10 -5.08
CA ARG A 69 12.15 -16.66 -3.72
C ARG A 69 11.16 -15.92 -2.81
N MET A 70 10.63 -14.78 -3.26
CA MET A 70 9.71 -13.94 -2.51
C MET A 70 8.35 -13.94 -3.19
N ASP A 71 7.29 -13.94 -2.39
CA ASP A 71 5.96 -13.64 -2.89
C ASP A 71 5.83 -12.13 -3.23
N ARG A 72 4.78 -11.79 -3.97
CA ARG A 72 4.57 -10.42 -4.46
C ARG A 72 4.39 -9.40 -3.34
N VAL A 73 3.80 -9.78 -2.20
CA VAL A 73 3.64 -8.86 -1.05
C VAL A 73 4.99 -8.62 -0.39
N SER A 74 5.83 -9.66 -0.29
CA SER A 74 7.21 -9.52 0.18
C SER A 74 8.02 -8.58 -0.73
N HIS A 75 7.85 -8.63 -2.06
CA HIS A 75 8.49 -7.65 -2.96
C HIS A 75 8.11 -6.22 -2.60
N PHE A 76 6.81 -5.96 -2.40
CA PHE A 76 6.33 -4.62 -2.05
C PHE A 76 6.87 -4.16 -0.70
N ALA A 77 6.87 -5.02 0.30
CA ALA A 77 7.36 -4.70 1.64
C ALA A 77 8.85 -4.35 1.63
N VAL A 78 9.67 -5.12 0.91
CA VAL A 78 11.11 -4.85 0.81
C VAL A 78 11.37 -3.57 0.03
N VAL A 79 10.71 -3.33 -1.10
CA VAL A 79 10.89 -2.09 -1.88
C VAL A 79 10.45 -0.86 -1.09
N ALA A 80 9.34 -0.94 -0.35
CA ALA A 80 8.90 0.14 0.55
C ALA A 80 9.93 0.38 1.66
N ALA A 81 10.48 -0.68 2.27
CA ALA A 81 11.51 -0.54 3.30
C ALA A 81 12.82 0.06 2.76
N MET A 82 13.24 -0.33 1.55
CA MET A 82 14.40 0.27 0.87
C MET A 82 14.20 1.77 0.64
N SER A 83 13.03 2.16 0.14
CA SER A 83 12.67 3.56 -0.07
C SER A 83 12.67 4.35 1.24
N ALA A 84 12.19 3.75 2.34
CA ALA A 84 12.18 4.39 3.66
C ALA A 84 13.60 4.58 4.24
N ILE A 85 14.51 3.64 3.99
CA ILE A 85 15.92 3.77 4.38
C ILE A 85 16.57 4.90 3.58
N GLU A 86 16.33 4.95 2.27
CA GLU A 86 16.84 6.02 1.40
C GLU A 86 16.33 7.40 1.84
N ASP A 87 15.02 7.56 2.01
CA ASP A 87 14.38 8.80 2.48
C ASP A 87 14.91 9.25 3.85
N SER A 88 15.30 8.29 4.71
CA SER A 88 15.86 8.62 6.03
C SER A 88 17.26 9.22 6.02
N GLY A 89 17.99 9.13 4.89
CA GLY A 89 19.38 9.56 4.79
C GLY A 89 20.34 8.76 5.69
N LEU A 90 19.94 7.58 6.17
CA LEU A 90 20.79 6.73 7.00
C LEU A 90 21.86 6.04 6.18
N GLU A 91 23.12 6.26 6.53
CA GLU A 91 24.25 5.48 6.01
C GLU A 91 24.36 4.17 6.79
N LEU A 92 23.95 3.06 6.17
CA LEU A 92 23.87 1.74 6.84
C LEU A 92 25.21 1.26 7.39
N GLU A 93 26.32 1.62 6.76
CA GLU A 93 27.68 1.30 7.22
C GLU A 93 27.96 1.91 8.59
N LYS A 94 27.44 3.11 8.87
CA LYS A 94 27.55 3.78 10.17
C LYS A 94 26.63 3.16 11.22
N MET A 95 25.64 2.37 10.80
CA MET A 95 24.62 1.78 11.68
C MET A 95 25.01 0.42 12.26
N VAL A 96 26.09 -0.21 11.80
CA VAL A 96 26.53 -1.56 12.22
C VAL A 96 26.71 -1.68 13.74
N GLY A 97 27.15 -0.62 14.43
CA GLY A 97 27.35 -0.62 15.89
C GLY A 97 26.08 -0.42 16.72
N PHE A 98 24.93 -0.20 16.10
CA PHE A 98 23.68 0.12 16.77
C PHE A 98 22.75 -1.09 16.88
N ARG A 99 21.78 -1.00 17.81
CA ARG A 99 20.71 -1.99 17.92
C ARG A 99 19.64 -1.73 16.88
N ASN A 100 19.84 -2.28 15.69
CA ASN A 100 18.87 -2.23 14.59
C ASN A 100 17.88 -3.38 14.69
N ARG A 101 16.60 -3.10 14.42
CA ARG A 101 15.53 -4.11 14.42
C ARG A 101 14.62 -3.88 13.23
N ILE A 102 14.29 -4.96 12.54
CA ILE A 102 13.26 -4.96 11.49
C ILE A 102 12.04 -5.64 12.08
N ILE A 103 10.89 -4.98 12.00
CA ILE A 103 9.60 -5.51 12.42
C ILE A 103 8.71 -5.49 11.18
N HIS A 104 8.41 -6.68 10.65
CA HIS A 104 7.45 -6.85 9.58
C HIS A 104 6.19 -7.49 10.15
N ARG A 105 5.03 -6.94 9.81
CA ARG A 105 3.73 -7.41 10.30
C ARG A 105 2.80 -7.54 9.11
N TYR A 106 2.19 -8.70 9.00
CA TYR A 106 1.02 -8.91 8.16
C TYR A 106 -0.22 -8.71 9.01
N TRP A 107 -1.23 -8.08 8.42
CA TRP A 107 -2.52 -7.91 9.05
C TRP A 107 -3.59 -8.04 7.97
N GLU A 108 -4.61 -8.82 8.26
CA GLU A 108 -5.83 -8.87 7.49
C GLU A 108 -6.89 -8.08 8.25
N VAL A 109 -7.59 -7.18 7.56
CA VAL A 109 -8.61 -6.36 8.21
C VAL A 109 -9.95 -7.04 8.05
N ASP A 110 -10.63 -7.28 9.16
CA ASP A 110 -11.99 -7.81 9.17
C ASP A 110 -12.96 -6.78 8.56
N LEU A 111 -13.78 -7.23 7.60
CA LEU A 111 -14.75 -6.39 6.92
C LEU A 111 -15.78 -5.80 7.88
N GLU A 112 -16.17 -6.54 8.92
CA GLU A 112 -17.08 -6.02 9.94
C GLU A 112 -16.43 -4.87 10.73
N GLU A 113 -15.15 -5.00 11.05
CA GLU A 113 -14.39 -3.95 11.72
C GLU A 113 -14.24 -2.71 10.82
N VAL A 114 -13.91 -2.89 9.54
CA VAL A 114 -13.83 -1.78 8.56
C VAL A 114 -15.17 -1.05 8.46
N TYR A 115 -16.26 -1.81 8.28
CA TYR A 115 -17.61 -1.25 8.19
C TYR A 115 -17.96 -0.46 9.45
N ARG A 116 -17.70 -1.03 10.63
CA ARG A 116 -17.93 -0.37 11.92
C ARG A 116 -17.15 0.94 12.03
N ILE A 117 -15.86 0.93 11.68
CA ILE A 117 -15.01 2.12 11.70
C ILE A 117 -15.57 3.20 10.78
N PHE A 118 -15.94 2.86 9.54
CA PHE A 118 -16.51 3.85 8.62
C PHE A 118 -17.82 4.41 9.12
N LYS A 119 -18.71 3.56 9.63
CA LYS A 119 -20.00 3.98 10.16
C LYS A 119 -19.86 4.93 11.36
N GLU A 120 -18.87 4.70 12.22
CA GLU A 120 -18.63 5.53 13.41
C GLU A 120 -17.85 6.82 13.11
N ARG A 121 -16.94 6.79 12.13
CA ARG A 121 -15.98 7.89 11.90
C ARG A 121 -16.27 8.76 10.70
N ILE A 122 -17.07 8.31 9.74
CA ILE A 122 -17.49 9.13 8.61
C ILE A 122 -18.72 9.95 9.04
N GLU A 123 -18.58 11.28 8.96
CA GLU A 123 -19.63 12.23 9.35
C GLU A 123 -20.93 12.02 8.56
N ASP A 124 -20.85 11.78 7.24
CA ASP A 124 -21.99 11.45 6.38
C ASP A 124 -21.82 10.07 5.74
N PHE A 125 -21.99 9.03 6.55
CA PHE A 125 -21.90 7.64 6.11
C PHE A 125 -22.88 7.31 4.97
N LYS A 126 -24.09 7.90 4.99
CA LYS A 126 -25.09 7.67 3.93
C LYS A 126 -24.63 8.23 2.59
N ARG A 127 -23.99 9.40 2.57
CA ARG A 127 -23.38 9.93 1.35
C ARG A 127 -22.25 9.04 0.87
N PHE A 128 -21.37 8.62 1.76
CA PHE A 128 -20.29 7.70 1.42
C PHE A 128 -20.83 6.42 0.75
N GLU A 129 -21.82 5.77 1.35
CA GLU A 129 -22.47 4.57 0.79
C GLU A 129 -23.07 4.84 -0.60
N ARG A 130 -23.77 5.96 -0.79
CA ARG A 130 -24.31 6.34 -2.11
C ARG A 130 -23.23 6.54 -3.16
N GLU A 131 -22.12 7.19 -2.82
CA GLU A 131 -21.03 7.40 -3.77
C GLU A 131 -20.32 6.09 -4.13
N ILE A 132 -20.17 5.15 -3.17
CA ILE A 132 -19.64 3.81 -3.45
C ILE A 132 -20.55 3.05 -4.42
N ILE A 133 -21.87 3.06 -4.20
CA ILE A 133 -22.82 2.40 -5.11
C ILE A 133 -22.73 3.01 -6.51
N ARG A 134 -22.76 4.36 -6.63
CA ARG A 134 -22.61 5.03 -7.94
C ARG A 134 -21.30 4.72 -8.62
N PHE A 135 -20.22 4.55 -7.86
CA PHE A 135 -18.93 4.15 -8.42
C PHE A 135 -19.00 2.73 -8.98
N ILE A 136 -19.55 1.78 -8.22
CA ILE A 136 -19.70 0.37 -8.65
C ILE A 136 -20.57 0.28 -9.90
N GLU A 137 -21.67 1.03 -9.97
CA GLU A 137 -22.57 1.08 -11.14
C GLU A 137 -21.91 1.63 -12.42
N ARG A 138 -20.79 2.36 -12.30
CA ARG A 138 -20.03 2.87 -13.46
C ARG A 138 -18.98 1.88 -13.96
N LEU A 139 -18.66 0.86 -13.18
CA LEU A 139 -17.70 -0.15 -13.60
C LEU A 139 -18.36 -1.09 -14.63
N PRO A 140 -17.62 -1.51 -15.67
CA PRO A 140 -18.14 -2.45 -16.66
C PRO A 140 -18.44 -3.81 -16.02
N ASP A 141 -19.46 -4.50 -16.57
CA ASP A 141 -19.93 -5.82 -16.12
C ASP A 141 -18.85 -6.91 -16.14
#